data_AF-A0A1G1E8F5-F1
#
_entry.id   AF-A0A1G1E8F5-F1
#
_cell.length_a   1.000
_cell.length_b   1.000
_cell.length_c   1.000
_cell.angle_alpha   90.00
_cell.angle_beta   90.00
_cell.angle_gamma   90.00
#
_symmetry.space_group_name_H-M   'P 1'
#
loop_
_entity.id
_entity.type
_entity.pdbx_description
1 polymer ?
#
loop_
_entity_poly.entity_id
_entity_poly.type
_entity_poly.pdbx_seq_one_letter_code
_entity_poly.pdbx_strand_id
1 'polypeptide(L)'
;MKKYLKIFGWICLGILLQLKFDVLYEIVCLENLSFHSRLYSIKMNLAPTPESVRVLHIETAVRYSLGKDYFVSVYIPSQYKVINKSPQLGAEVIPGYQAYSVDMKRKYRDVLAATDFIIVPKIPDEEIPPAPIHIHFENSRQRLHADKTYTLSTISKDTQLKGPPTIEVKYPQQWGF
;
A
#
# COMPACT_ATOMS: atom_id res chain seq x y z
N MET A 1 11.05 -62.12 3.94
CA MET A 1 10.80 -61.19 2.79
C MET A 1 9.37 -60.64 2.72
N LYS A 2 8.30 -61.42 2.90
CA LYS A 2 6.90 -60.94 2.77
C LYS A 2 6.46 -59.80 3.72
N LYS A 3 6.99 -59.72 4.96
CA LYS A 3 6.67 -58.63 5.92
C LYS A 3 7.24 -57.27 5.51
N TYR A 4 8.45 -57.25 4.97
CA TYR A 4 9.13 -56.00 4.55
C TYR A 4 8.46 -55.35 3.34
N LEU A 5 7.96 -56.15 2.38
CA LEU A 5 7.21 -55.64 1.23
C LEU A 5 5.91 -54.95 1.64
N LYS A 6 5.25 -55.45 2.69
CA LYS A 6 4.01 -54.87 3.22
C LYS A 6 4.29 -53.50 3.85
N ILE A 7 5.35 -53.40 4.65
CA ILE A 7 5.79 -52.14 5.29
C ILE A 7 6.22 -51.12 4.23
N PHE A 8 7.00 -51.55 3.24
CA PHE A 8 7.44 -50.70 2.13
C PHE A 8 6.25 -50.18 1.31
N GLY A 9 5.24 -51.02 1.07
CA GLY A 9 3.99 -50.60 0.42
C GLY A 9 3.24 -49.51 1.17
N TRP A 10 3.15 -49.59 2.50
CA TRP A 10 2.52 -48.54 3.32
C TRP A 10 3.31 -47.23 3.32
N ILE A 11 4.64 -47.29 3.30
CA ILE A 11 5.52 -46.12 3.20
C ILE A 11 5.35 -45.44 1.85
N CYS A 12 5.41 -46.19 0.74
CA CYS A 12 5.17 -45.66 -0.60
C CYS A 12 3.77 -45.08 -0.74
N LEU A 13 2.75 -45.70 -0.16
CA LEU A 13 1.37 -45.20 -0.17
C LEU A 13 1.26 -43.86 0.59
N GLY A 14 1.92 -43.73 1.75
CA GLY A 14 1.96 -42.49 2.52
C GLY A 14 2.63 -41.34 1.74
N ILE A 15 3.76 -41.63 1.08
CA ILE A 15 4.47 -40.65 0.24
C ILE A 15 3.61 -40.24 -0.98
N LEU A 16 2.93 -41.20 -1.62
CA LEU A 16 2.03 -40.92 -2.75
C LEU A 16 0.84 -40.04 -2.35
N LEU A 17 0.25 -40.31 -1.18
CA LEU A 17 -0.82 -39.48 -0.62
C LEU A 17 -0.31 -38.07 -0.30
N GLN A 18 0.84 -37.93 0.36
CA GLN A 18 1.45 -36.63 0.65
C GLN A 18 1.71 -35.82 -0.62
N LEU A 19 2.35 -36.40 -1.63
CA LEU A 19 2.60 -35.75 -2.92
C LEU A 19 1.30 -35.29 -3.62
N LYS A 20 0.24 -36.11 -3.56
CA LYS A 20 -1.08 -35.74 -4.13
C LYS A 20 -1.71 -34.58 -3.38
N PHE A 21 -1.65 -34.57 -2.05
CA PHE A 21 -2.21 -33.50 -1.24
C PHE A 21 -1.41 -32.20 -1.34
N ASP A 22 -0.08 -32.27 -1.45
CA ASP A 22 0.76 -31.10 -1.65
C ASP A 22 0.47 -30.43 -3.00
N VAL A 23 0.36 -31.22 -4.08
CA VAL A 23 -0.02 -30.70 -5.40
C VAL A 23 -1.45 -30.15 -5.40
N LEU A 24 -2.39 -30.82 -4.73
CA LEU A 24 -3.77 -30.32 -4.64
C LEU A 24 -3.85 -29.03 -3.82
N TYR A 25 -3.08 -28.94 -2.74
CA TYR A 25 -2.98 -27.74 -1.91
C TYR A 25 -2.35 -26.58 -2.70
N GLU A 26 -1.31 -26.85 -3.47
CA GLU A 26 -0.67 -25.87 -4.34
C GLU A 26 -1.61 -25.40 -5.45
N ILE A 27 -2.38 -26.29 -6.08
CA ILE A 27 -3.43 -25.95 -7.05
C ILE A 27 -4.51 -25.08 -6.40
N VAL A 28 -5.02 -25.46 -5.22
CA VAL A 28 -6.03 -24.66 -4.51
C VAL A 28 -5.44 -23.30 -4.10
N CYS A 29 -4.18 -23.23 -3.69
CA CYS A 29 -3.50 -21.98 -3.40
C CYS A 29 -3.33 -21.11 -4.65
N LEU A 30 -2.95 -21.68 -5.80
CA LEU A 30 -2.82 -20.99 -7.08
C LEU A 30 -4.17 -20.47 -7.59
N GLU A 31 -5.21 -21.28 -7.42
CA GLU A 31 -6.58 -20.95 -7.76
C GLU A 31 -7.07 -19.78 -6.87
N ASN A 32 -6.84 -19.88 -5.56
CA ASN A 32 -7.21 -18.86 -4.58
C ASN A 32 -6.41 -17.55 -4.76
N LEU A 33 -5.12 -17.63 -5.14
CA LEU A 33 -4.30 -16.47 -5.55
C LEU A 33 -4.85 -15.80 -6.81
N SER A 34 -5.27 -16.59 -7.80
CA SER A 34 -5.75 -16.09 -9.09
C SER A 34 -7.13 -15.44 -8.98
N PHE A 35 -7.99 -15.92 -8.08
CA PHE A 35 -9.35 -15.38 -7.91
C PHE A 35 -9.44 -14.14 -7.03
N HIS A 36 -8.42 -13.85 -6.20
CA HIS A 36 -8.43 -12.69 -5.32
C HIS A 36 -7.57 -11.55 -5.87
N SER A 37 -8.18 -10.73 -6.72
CA SER A 37 -7.62 -9.42 -7.03
C SER A 37 -7.48 -8.61 -5.75
N ARG A 38 -6.28 -8.12 -5.46
CA ARG A 38 -6.05 -7.27 -4.29
C ARG A 38 -6.64 -5.91 -4.54
N LEU A 39 -7.44 -5.46 -3.58
CA LEU A 39 -8.04 -4.14 -3.63
C LEU A 39 -7.34 -3.29 -2.58
N TYR A 40 -6.58 -2.31 -3.06
CA TYR A 40 -5.91 -1.32 -2.24
C TYR A 40 -6.82 -0.10 -2.17
N SER A 41 -7.09 0.38 -0.96
CA SER A 41 -7.87 1.59 -0.76
C SER A 41 -7.03 2.62 -0.05
N ILE A 42 -7.05 3.85 -0.57
CA ILE A 42 -6.48 5.01 0.10
C ILE A 42 -7.56 6.08 0.22
N LYS A 43 -7.63 6.69 1.39
CA LYS A 43 -8.52 7.80 1.68
C LYS A 43 -7.69 8.93 2.26
N MET A 44 -7.79 10.10 1.66
CA MET A 44 -7.05 11.29 2.09
C MET A 44 -8.02 12.41 2.39
N ASN A 45 -7.90 12.98 3.57
CA ASN A 45 -8.68 14.13 4.00
C ASN A 45 -7.75 15.20 4.56
N LEU A 46 -8.13 16.47 4.37
CA LEU A 46 -7.43 17.60 4.94
C LEU A 46 -8.30 18.23 6.03
N ALA A 47 -7.86 18.13 7.28
CA ALA A 47 -8.58 18.73 8.40
C ALA A 47 -8.21 20.22 8.56
N PRO A 48 -9.20 21.13 8.68
CA PRO A 48 -8.94 22.53 8.92
C PRO A 48 -8.40 22.73 10.33
N THR A 49 -7.35 23.54 10.45
CA THR A 49 -6.80 23.99 11.74
C THR A 49 -6.69 25.52 11.72
N PRO A 50 -6.72 26.20 12.88
CA PRO A 50 -6.83 27.66 12.95
C PRO A 50 -5.63 28.43 12.37
N GLU A 51 -4.52 27.75 12.06
CA GLU A 51 -3.30 28.34 11.49
C GLU A 51 -3.09 27.92 10.02
N SER A 52 -2.02 28.40 9.37
CA SER A 52 -1.56 27.92 8.04
C SER A 52 -1.10 26.44 8.04
N VAL A 53 -1.17 25.81 9.22
CA VAL A 53 -0.98 24.38 9.39
C VAL A 53 -2.21 23.65 8.84
N ARG A 54 -1.98 22.50 8.21
CA ARG A 54 -3.05 21.56 7.85
C ARG A 54 -2.65 20.16 8.24
N VAL A 55 -3.64 19.36 8.64
CA VAL A 55 -3.44 17.95 8.95
C VAL A 55 -3.98 17.12 7.78
N LEU A 56 -3.08 16.49 7.05
CA LEU A 56 -3.39 15.53 6.00
C LEU A 56 -3.53 14.14 6.64
N HIS A 57 -4.77 13.71 6.81
CA HIS A 57 -5.12 12.39 7.32
C HIS A 57 -5.13 11.39 6.16
N ILE A 58 -4.32 10.34 6.27
CA ILE A 58 -4.22 9.28 5.25
C ILE A 58 -4.61 7.95 5.89
N GLU A 59 -5.68 7.36 5.39
CA GLU A 59 -6.11 6.00 5.73
C GLU A 59 -5.76 5.07 4.57
N THR A 60 -5.05 3.98 4.87
CA THR A 60 -4.73 2.93 3.90
C THR A 60 -5.26 1.59 4.36
N ALA A 61 -5.72 0.80 3.40
CA ALA A 61 -6.14 -0.58 3.65
C ALA A 61 -5.86 -1.46 2.44
N VAL A 62 -5.56 -2.73 2.71
CA VAL A 62 -5.44 -3.75 1.67
C VAL A 62 -6.43 -4.88 1.93
N ARG A 63 -7.31 -5.15 0.97
CA ARG A 63 -8.17 -6.34 0.95
C ARG A 63 -7.43 -7.50 0.29
N TYR A 64 -7.55 -8.67 0.90
CA TYR A 64 -7.01 -9.94 0.38
C TYR A 64 -5.47 -9.98 0.21
N SER A 65 -4.72 -9.26 1.04
CA SER A 65 -3.26 -9.45 1.12
C SER A 65 -2.87 -10.62 2.02
N LEU A 66 -1.87 -11.39 1.57
CA LEU A 66 -1.28 -12.53 2.27
C LEU A 66 0.07 -12.20 2.94
N GLY A 67 0.65 -11.01 2.75
CA GLY A 67 1.99 -10.66 3.25
C GLY A 67 1.98 -9.48 4.23
N LYS A 68 2.98 -9.44 5.12
CA LYS A 68 3.20 -8.34 6.08
C LYS A 68 3.95 -7.13 5.48
N ASP A 69 4.39 -7.24 4.23
CA ASP A 69 5.38 -6.33 3.63
C ASP A 69 4.76 -5.25 2.73
N TYR A 70 3.50 -4.88 2.93
CA TYR A 70 2.83 -3.86 2.10
C TYR A 70 2.86 -2.50 2.77
N PHE A 71 3.32 -1.51 2.03
CA PHE A 71 3.37 -0.11 2.47
C PHE A 71 3.03 0.81 1.29
N VAL A 72 2.65 2.03 1.62
CA VAL A 72 2.40 3.09 0.65
C VAL A 72 3.44 4.18 0.82
N SER A 73 4.16 4.47 -0.25
CA SER A 73 5.04 5.63 -0.33
C SER A 73 4.23 6.82 -0.84
N VAL A 74 4.00 7.79 0.04
CA VAL A 74 3.30 9.04 -0.27
C VAL A 74 4.33 10.13 -0.55
N TYR A 75 4.31 10.67 -1.75
CA TYR A 75 5.24 11.71 -2.21
C TYR A 75 4.54 13.06 -2.15
N ILE A 76 5.01 13.92 -1.25
CA ILE A 76 4.48 15.27 -1.05
C ILE A 76 5.37 16.26 -1.79
N PRO A 77 4.81 17.25 -2.51
CA PRO A 77 5.60 18.27 -3.20
C PRO A 77 6.54 18.99 -2.24
N SER A 78 7.78 19.19 -2.66
CA SER A 78 8.84 19.83 -1.87
C SER A 78 8.56 21.29 -1.49
N GLN A 79 7.53 21.92 -2.06
CA GLN A 79 7.03 23.23 -1.64
C GLN A 79 6.37 23.19 -0.25
N TYR A 80 5.98 22.01 0.21
CA TYR A 80 5.45 21.77 1.55
C TYR A 80 6.52 21.14 2.46
N LYS A 81 6.40 21.43 3.75
CA LYS A 81 7.19 20.82 4.83
C LYS A 81 6.26 19.99 5.69
N VAL A 82 6.63 18.73 5.91
CA VAL A 82 6.00 17.88 6.92
C VAL A 82 6.75 18.08 8.24
N ILE A 83 6.01 18.39 9.31
CA ILE A 83 6.62 18.69 10.62
C ILE A 83 6.79 17.43 11.46
N ASN A 84 5.82 16.53 11.44
CA ASN A 84 5.72 15.42 12.38
C ASN A 84 6.42 14.13 11.92
N LYS A 85 6.86 14.04 10.67
CA LYS A 85 7.60 12.89 10.13
C LYS A 85 8.80 13.35 9.32
N SER A 86 9.89 12.59 9.41
CA SER A 86 11.06 12.76 8.56
C SER A 86 10.82 12.11 7.19
N PRO A 87 11.26 12.73 6.08
CA PRO A 87 11.23 12.12 4.77
C PRO A 87 12.12 10.87 4.74
N GLN A 88 11.68 9.85 4.04
CA GLN A 88 12.42 8.61 3.82
C GLN A 88 12.87 8.52 2.36
N LEU A 89 13.90 7.71 2.09
CA LEU A 89 14.24 7.32 0.72
C LEU A 89 13.14 6.35 0.26
N GLY A 90 12.20 6.85 -0.55
CA GLY A 90 11.21 5.99 -1.22
C GLY A 90 11.87 5.02 -2.20
N ALA A 91 11.12 4.07 -2.73
CA ALA A 91 11.65 3.13 -3.73
C ALA A 91 12.13 3.85 -5.01
N GLU A 92 11.59 5.04 -5.30
CA GLU A 92 11.97 5.88 -6.42
C GLU A 92 12.19 7.32 -5.93
N VAL A 93 13.25 7.98 -6.40
CA VAL A 93 13.49 9.40 -6.09
C VAL A 93 12.79 10.24 -7.15
N ILE A 94 11.68 10.89 -6.78
CA ILE A 94 10.95 11.80 -7.67
C ILE A 94 11.48 13.24 -7.45
N PRO A 95 12.06 13.89 -8.48
CA PRO A 95 12.57 15.25 -8.36
C PRO A 95 11.48 16.23 -7.92
N GLY A 96 11.77 17.05 -6.92
CA GLY A 96 10.82 18.02 -6.39
C GLY A 96 9.80 17.45 -5.40
N TYR A 97 9.96 16.20 -4.94
CA TYR A 97 9.08 15.55 -3.96
C TYR A 97 9.87 14.97 -2.79
N GLN A 98 9.17 14.80 -1.67
CA GLN A 98 9.65 14.11 -0.48
C GLN A 98 8.76 12.90 -0.21
N ALA A 99 9.38 11.72 -0.06
CA ALA A 99 8.65 10.48 0.17
C ALA A 99 8.45 10.21 1.67
N TYR A 100 7.27 9.72 2.00
CA TYR A 100 6.88 9.32 3.35
C TYR A 100 6.24 7.94 3.30
N SER A 101 6.78 6.98 4.05
CA SER A 101 6.20 5.64 4.12
C SER A 101 5.03 5.59 5.11
N VAL A 102 3.96 4.95 4.67
CA VAL A 102 2.75 4.68 5.44
C VAL A 102 2.50 3.18 5.40
N ASP A 103 2.47 2.56 6.58
CA ASP A 103 2.17 1.14 6.68
C ASP A 103 0.76 0.85 6.19
N MET A 104 0.57 -0.30 5.53
CA MET A 104 -0.76 -0.81 5.21
C MET A 104 -1.17 -1.90 6.19
N LYS A 105 -2.43 -1.86 6.63
CA LYS A 105 -3.04 -2.96 7.36
C LYS A 105 -4.00 -3.74 6.47
N ARG A 106 -4.02 -5.07 6.67
CA ARG A 106 -5.02 -5.93 6.05
C ARG A 106 -6.39 -5.52 6.58
N LYS A 107 -7.31 -5.20 5.67
CA LYS A 107 -8.68 -4.85 6.01
C LYS A 107 -9.38 -6.09 6.58
N TYR A 108 -9.31 -6.26 7.89
CA TYR A 108 -10.11 -7.22 8.64
C TYR A 108 -11.12 -6.44 9.47
N ARG A 109 -12.39 -6.48 9.03
CA ARG A 109 -13.47 -5.61 9.54
C ARG A 109 -13.11 -4.12 9.44
N ASP A 110 -12.65 -3.53 10.54
CA ASP A 110 -12.47 -2.07 10.71
C ASP A 110 -11.03 -1.65 10.97
N VAL A 111 -10.07 -2.57 10.91
CA VAL A 111 -8.66 -2.24 11.12
C VAL A 111 -8.11 -1.55 9.87
N LEU A 112 -8.01 -0.23 9.94
CA LEU A 112 -7.36 0.64 8.95
C LEU A 112 -6.00 1.11 9.50
N ALA A 113 -5.02 1.27 8.62
CA ALA A 113 -3.81 1.99 8.98
C ALA A 113 -4.06 3.47 8.72
N ALA A 114 -4.00 4.29 9.76
CA ALA A 114 -4.16 5.73 9.65
C ALA A 114 -2.82 6.40 9.98
N THR A 115 -2.46 7.43 9.22
CA THR A 115 -1.30 8.27 9.49
C THR A 115 -1.66 9.72 9.23
N ASP A 116 -1.38 10.56 10.21
CA ASP A 116 -1.51 12.01 10.09
C ASP A 116 -0.19 12.63 9.64
N PHE A 117 -0.26 13.54 8.68
CA PHE A 117 0.85 14.39 8.27
C PHE A 117 0.51 15.84 8.54
N ILE A 118 1.35 16.52 9.32
CA ILE A 118 1.21 17.96 9.57
C ILE A 118 1.98 18.68 8.46
N ILE A 119 1.25 19.25 7.51
CA ILE A 119 1.80 19.93 6.34
C ILE A 119 1.72 21.44 6.50
N VAL A 120 2.80 22.13 6.13
CA VAL A 120 2.89 23.59 6.11
C VAL A 120 3.59 24.04 4.82
N PRO A 121 3.14 25.11 4.15
CA PRO A 121 3.89 25.72 3.06
C PRO A 121 5.30 26.12 3.53
N LYS A 122 6.35 25.83 2.76
CA LYS A 122 7.72 26.22 3.13
C LYS A 122 7.92 27.72 3.14
N ILE A 123 7.32 28.40 2.17
CA ILE A 123 7.34 29.86 2.06
C ILE A 123 5.94 30.32 2.47
N PRO A 124 5.82 31.01 3.62
CA PRO A 124 4.53 31.57 4.02
C PRO A 124 4.08 32.62 2.99
N ASP A 125 2.79 32.64 2.72
CA ASP A 125 2.12 33.59 1.82
C ASP A 125 2.41 33.45 0.31
N GLU A 126 3.16 32.43 -0.10
CA GLU A 126 3.32 32.09 -1.52
C GLU A 126 2.12 31.28 -2.03
N GLU A 127 1.59 31.66 -3.19
CA GLU A 127 0.60 30.85 -3.89
C GLU A 127 1.28 29.64 -4.53
N ILE A 128 0.92 28.46 -4.06
CA ILE A 128 1.47 27.20 -4.57
C ILE A 128 0.48 26.64 -5.59
N PRO A 129 0.85 26.53 -6.88
CA PRO A 129 -0.03 25.99 -7.89
C PRO A 129 -0.40 24.52 -7.58
N PRO A 130 -1.52 24.01 -8.09
CA PRO A 130 -1.92 22.62 -7.88
C PRO A 130 -0.85 21.63 -8.35
N ALA A 131 -0.30 20.89 -7.40
CA ALA A 131 0.69 19.84 -7.64
C ALA A 131 0.13 18.47 -7.21
N PRO A 132 0.32 17.41 -8.01
CA PRO A 132 -0.18 16.08 -7.67
C PRO A 132 0.59 15.49 -6.48
N ILE A 133 -0.09 14.74 -5.64
CA ILE A 133 0.53 13.83 -4.67
C ILE A 133 0.75 12.51 -5.40
N HIS A 134 2.00 12.05 -5.47
CA HIS A 134 2.25 10.70 -5.99
C HIS A 134 2.07 9.67 -4.88
N ILE A 135 1.35 8.61 -5.18
CA ILE A 135 1.05 7.53 -4.23
C ILE A 135 1.52 6.25 -4.87
N HIS A 136 2.57 5.66 -4.33
CA HIS A 136 3.05 4.37 -4.81
C HIS A 136 2.67 3.28 -3.81
N PHE A 137 1.92 2.29 -4.30
CA PHE A 137 1.67 1.06 -3.56
C PHE A 137 2.83 0.12 -3.80
N GLU A 138 3.53 -0.24 -2.73
CA GLU A 138 4.80 -0.95 -2.80
C GLU A 138 4.76 -2.20 -1.91
N ASN A 139 5.57 -3.18 -2.26
CA ASN A 139 6.00 -4.22 -1.34
C ASN A 139 7.53 -4.22 -1.25
N SER A 140 8.09 -5.04 -0.37
CA SER A 140 9.55 -5.18 -0.18
C SER A 140 10.37 -5.50 -1.45
N ARG A 141 9.74 -5.87 -2.57
CA ARG A 141 10.39 -6.31 -3.81
C ARG A 141 10.09 -5.46 -5.04
N GLN A 142 8.92 -4.81 -5.12
CA GLN A 142 8.45 -4.13 -6.32
C GLN A 142 7.37 -3.08 -6.03
N ARG A 143 7.26 -2.11 -6.96
CA ARG A 143 6.11 -1.22 -7.06
C ARG A 143 4.94 -1.96 -7.70
N LEU A 144 3.79 -1.93 -7.04
CA LEU A 144 2.56 -2.60 -7.49
C LEU A 144 1.69 -1.64 -8.29
N HIS A 145 1.54 -0.40 -7.83
CA HIS A 145 0.72 0.60 -8.49
C HIS A 145 1.20 2.01 -8.17
N ALA A 146 0.88 2.96 -9.05
CA ALA A 146 1.12 4.38 -8.85
C ALA A 146 -0.15 5.17 -9.16
N ASP A 147 -0.59 5.99 -8.22
CA ASP A 147 -1.71 6.92 -8.37
C ASP A 147 -1.22 8.37 -8.25
N LYS A 148 -1.91 9.28 -8.93
CA LYS A 148 -1.61 10.73 -8.98
C LYS A 148 -2.88 11.59 -8.88
N THR A 149 -3.96 11.01 -8.36
CA THR A 149 -5.29 11.60 -8.48
C THR A 149 -5.50 12.76 -7.48
N TYR A 150 -4.83 12.71 -6.33
CA TYR A 150 -4.88 13.80 -5.36
C TYR A 150 -3.96 14.95 -5.75
N THR A 151 -4.43 16.18 -5.57
CA THR A 151 -3.65 17.40 -5.84
C THR A 151 -3.69 18.34 -4.64
N LEU A 152 -2.54 18.91 -4.30
CA LEU A 152 -2.33 19.90 -3.24
C LEU A 152 -2.09 21.27 -3.87
N SER A 153 -2.81 22.28 -3.40
CA SER A 153 -2.63 23.67 -3.79
C SER A 153 -2.75 24.57 -2.58
N THR A 154 -2.09 25.72 -2.59
CA THR A 154 -2.28 26.76 -1.57
C THR A 154 -2.70 28.06 -2.26
N ILE A 155 -3.92 28.52 -1.97
CA ILE A 155 -4.50 29.73 -2.56
C ILE A 155 -4.86 30.66 -1.40
N SER A 156 -4.37 31.91 -1.42
CA SER A 156 -4.69 32.90 -0.39
C SER A 156 -4.48 32.40 1.05
N LYS A 157 -3.34 31.72 1.31
CA LYS A 157 -2.95 31.13 2.60
C LYS A 157 -3.78 29.91 3.06
N ASP A 158 -4.71 29.44 2.24
CA ASP A 158 -5.48 28.23 2.49
C ASP A 158 -4.94 27.07 1.63
N THR A 159 -4.37 26.06 2.28
CA THR A 159 -3.96 24.83 1.60
C THR A 159 -5.18 23.92 1.44
N GLN A 160 -5.42 23.49 0.20
CA GLN A 160 -6.56 22.69 -0.23
C GLN A 160 -6.08 21.38 -0.86
N LEU A 161 -6.82 20.31 -0.58
CA LEU A 161 -6.66 19.00 -1.20
C LEU A 161 -7.83 18.76 -2.15
N LYS A 162 -7.54 18.55 -3.43
CA LYS A 162 -8.53 18.15 -4.45
C LYS A 162 -8.33 16.68 -4.81
N GLY A 163 -9.40 15.90 -4.75
CA GLY A 163 -9.42 14.49 -5.10
C GLY A 163 -10.70 13.81 -4.61
N PRO A 164 -10.97 12.55 -5.03
CA PRO A 164 -12.07 11.77 -4.51
C PRO A 164 -11.85 11.43 -3.02
N PRO A 165 -12.90 11.23 -2.22
CA PRO A 165 -12.76 10.92 -0.80
C PRO A 165 -12.01 9.60 -0.57
N THR A 166 -12.21 8.63 -1.47
CA THR A 166 -11.52 7.33 -1.44
C THR A 166 -11.14 6.95 -2.85
N ILE A 167 -9.93 6.41 -3.02
CA ILE A 167 -9.48 5.75 -4.24
C ILE A 167 -9.36 4.27 -3.95
N GLU A 168 -9.96 3.45 -4.80
CA GLU A 168 -9.80 2.01 -4.79
C GLU A 168 -9.07 1.57 -6.05
N VAL A 169 -7.95 0.89 -5.87
CA VAL A 169 -7.17 0.33 -6.96
C VAL A 169 -7.25 -1.18 -6.87
N LYS A 170 -7.76 -1.79 -7.93
CA LYS A 170 -7.75 -3.24 -8.12
C LYS A 170 -6.51 -3.61 -8.93
N TYR A 171 -5.63 -4.41 -8.34
CA TYR A 171 -4.45 -4.91 -9.04
C TYR A 171 -4.56 -6.42 -9.25
N PRO A 172 -4.46 -6.91 -10.50
CA PRO A 172 -4.34 -8.34 -10.77
C PRO A 172 -2.97 -8.83 -10.31
N GLN A 173 -2.90 -9.98 -9.67
CA GLN A 173 -1.61 -10.53 -9.25
C GLN A 173 -0.82 -10.96 -10.49
N GLN A 174 0.19 -10.17 -10.88
CA GLN A 174 1.15 -10.57 -11.90
C GLN A 174 2.19 -11.50 -11.25
N TRP A 175 2.42 -12.64 -11.90
CA TRP A 175 3.50 -13.55 -11.54
C TRP A 175 4.82 -12.84 -11.79
N GLY A 176 5.59 -12.56 -10.74
CA GLY A 176 7.01 -12.30 -10.87
C GLY A 176 7.71 -13.65 -10.93
N PHE A 177 8.11 -14.05 -12.14
CA PHE A 177 9.17 -15.05 -12.31
C PHE A 177 10.52 -14.40 -12.02
#